data_AF-A0A6B8KLV3-F1
#
_entry.id   AF-A0A6B8KLV3-F1
#
_cell.length_a   1.000
_cell.length_b   1.000
_cell.length_c   1.000
_cell.angle_alpha   90.00
_cell.angle_beta   90.00
_cell.angle_gamma   90.00
#
_symmetry.space_group_name_H-M   'P 1'
#
loop_
_entity.id
_entity.type
_entity.pdbx_description
1 polymer ?
#
loop_
_entity_poly.entity_id
_entity_poly.type
_entity_poly.pdbx_seq_one_letter_code
_entity_poly.pdbx_strand_id
1 'polypeptide(L)'
;MTPSDGWRAVSTDDVTGSIHKPAPELTRGLDAEDQRRAIAALGTALDPQGAGGSVNWDNSQSGAKGSFTPVGPAYPIEGKICRAFVADVSTRETQERLQGAACREKTAEWSLSEVKPWHKG
;
A
#
# COMPACT_ATOMS: atom_id res chain seq x y z
N MET A 1 22.49 57.82 11.21
CA MET A 1 23.14 56.67 11.89
C MET A 1 22.07 55.62 12.15
N THR A 2 22.04 54.53 11.37
CA THR A 2 21.44 53.24 11.79
C THR A 2 22.48 52.47 12.61
N PRO A 3 22.07 51.55 13.51
CA PRO A 3 21.81 50.14 13.15
C PRO A 3 20.44 49.65 13.68
N SER A 4 19.66 48.82 12.96
CA SER A 4 19.79 47.37 12.68
C SER A 4 19.34 46.45 13.84
N ASP A 5 18.46 45.52 13.47
CA ASP A 5 18.21 44.17 14.01
C ASP A 5 17.44 43.93 15.32
N GLY A 6 16.47 43.00 15.23
CA GLY A 6 15.80 42.39 16.39
C GLY A 6 14.59 41.51 16.07
N TRP A 7 14.67 40.69 15.02
CA TRP A 7 13.68 39.69 14.62
C TRP A 7 13.77 38.43 15.49
N ARG A 8 12.64 37.72 15.59
CA ARG A 8 12.39 36.31 15.93
C ARG A 8 11.78 36.03 17.31
N ALA A 9 10.45 35.91 17.29
CA ALA A 9 9.79 34.82 18.00
C ALA A 9 10.32 33.49 17.43
N VAL A 10 10.97 32.69 18.27
CA VAL A 10 11.24 31.28 17.97
C VAL A 10 10.14 30.48 18.68
N SER A 11 9.11 30.11 17.92
CA SER A 11 8.28 28.96 18.29
C SER A 11 9.01 27.75 17.74
N THR A 12 9.71 27.02 18.60
CA THR A 12 10.12 25.65 18.28
C THR A 12 8.92 24.76 18.62
N ASP A 13 8.08 24.52 17.63
CA ASP A 13 7.21 23.36 17.63
C ASP A 13 8.08 22.10 17.78
N ASP A 14 7.87 21.39 18.87
CA ASP A 14 8.30 20.02 19.10
C ASP A 14 7.73 19.11 18.01
N VAL A 15 8.43 19.02 16.87
CA VAL A 15 8.21 17.95 15.89
C VAL A 15 8.85 16.68 16.47
N THR A 16 8.12 16.02 17.35
CA THR A 16 8.43 14.63 17.73
C THR A 16 8.19 13.76 16.49
N GLY A 17 9.31 13.47 15.81
CA GLY A 17 9.35 12.67 14.60
C GLY A 17 8.74 11.29 14.82
N SER A 18 7.47 11.15 14.48
CA SER A 18 6.93 9.85 14.10
C SER A 18 7.56 9.53 12.75
N ILE A 19 8.65 8.75 12.77
CA ILE A 19 9.16 8.09 11.57
C ILE A 19 8.06 7.13 11.15
N HIS A 20 7.12 7.63 10.35
CA HIS A 20 6.10 6.81 9.73
C HIS A 20 6.87 5.80 8.89
N LYS A 21 6.80 4.53 9.28
CA LYS A 21 7.34 3.44 8.48
C LYS A 21 6.76 3.63 7.06
N PRO A 22 7.60 3.74 6.01
CA PRO A 22 7.09 3.91 4.67
C PRO A 22 6.12 2.76 4.40
N ALA A 23 4.96 3.09 3.80
CA ALA A 23 3.95 2.11 3.48
C ALA A 23 4.61 0.98 2.67
N PRO A 24 4.28 -0.30 2.93
CA PRO A 24 4.79 -1.41 2.14
C PRO A 24 4.45 -1.18 0.67
N GLU A 25 5.46 -1.24 -0.19
CA GLU A 25 5.27 -1.23 -1.64
C GLU A 25 5.10 -2.67 -2.16
N LEU A 26 4.38 -2.83 -3.27
CA LEU A 26 4.13 -4.15 -3.88
C LEU A 26 5.40 -4.73 -4.48
N THR A 27 5.98 -4.02 -5.44
CA THR A 27 7.23 -4.38 -6.10
C THR A 27 7.96 -3.11 -6.53
N ARG A 28 9.25 -3.24 -6.78
CA ARG A 28 10.07 -2.16 -7.35
C ARG A 28 9.72 -1.97 -8.82
N GLY A 29 9.78 -0.73 -9.29
CA GLY A 29 9.55 -0.40 -10.70
C GLY A 29 8.08 -0.17 -11.09
N LEU A 30 7.17 -0.04 -10.12
CA LEU A 30 5.83 0.51 -10.35
C LEU A 30 5.87 2.03 -10.25
N ASP A 31 5.27 2.72 -11.21
CA ASP A 31 5.06 4.15 -11.12
C ASP A 31 3.81 4.50 -10.28
N ALA A 32 3.50 5.79 -10.12
CA ALA A 32 2.36 6.24 -9.32
C ALA A 32 1.00 5.81 -9.91
N GLU A 33 0.90 5.67 -11.24
CA GLU A 33 -0.30 5.22 -11.94
C GLU A 33 -0.52 3.72 -11.69
N ASP A 34 0.55 2.93 -11.79
CA ASP A 34 0.58 1.51 -11.48
C ASP A 34 0.17 1.26 -10.02
N GLN A 35 0.77 1.99 -9.08
CA GLN A 35 0.44 1.89 -7.66
C GLN A 35 -1.03 2.19 -7.41
N ARG A 36 -1.58 3.27 -7.99
CA ARG A 36 -3.00 3.62 -7.82
C ARG A 36 -3.93 2.52 -8.35
N ARG A 37 -3.63 1.97 -9.53
CA ARG A 37 -4.40 0.87 -10.13
C ARG A 37 -4.34 -0.39 -9.29
N ALA A 38 -3.17 -0.73 -8.79
CA ALA A 38 -2.97 -1.90 -7.94
C ALA A 38 -3.73 -1.77 -6.61
N ILE A 39 -3.70 -0.60 -5.95
CA ILE A 39 -4.45 -0.37 -4.71
C ILE A 39 -5.97 -0.43 -4.93
N ALA A 40 -6.48 0.12 -6.04
CA ALA A 40 -7.90 0.00 -6.38
C ALA A 40 -8.35 -1.47 -6.56
N ALA A 41 -7.53 -2.27 -7.26
CA ALA A 41 -7.78 -3.71 -7.43
C ALA A 41 -7.67 -4.48 -6.11
N LEU A 42 -6.69 -4.15 -5.28
CA LEU A 42 -6.53 -4.70 -3.93
C LEU A 42 -7.78 -4.45 -3.08
N GLY A 43 -8.27 -3.21 -3.05
CA GLY A 43 -9.47 -2.86 -2.28
C GLY A 43 -10.71 -3.65 -2.73
N THR A 44 -10.85 -3.87 -4.04
CA THR A 44 -11.92 -4.68 -4.62
C THR A 44 -11.76 -6.16 -4.27
N ALA A 45 -10.53 -6.72 -4.36
CA ALA A 45 -10.26 -8.12 -4.05
C ALA A 45 -10.51 -8.46 -2.57
N LEU A 46 -10.21 -7.50 -1.69
CA LEU A 46 -10.27 -7.71 -0.25
C LEU A 46 -11.58 -7.29 0.39
N ASP A 47 -12.48 -6.64 -0.37
CA ASP A 47 -13.82 -6.31 0.12
C ASP A 47 -14.54 -7.57 0.65
N PRO A 48 -14.92 -7.61 1.95
CA PRO A 48 -15.66 -8.73 2.51
C PRO A 48 -17.06 -8.88 1.91
N GLN A 49 -17.61 -7.83 1.31
CA GLN A 49 -18.91 -7.88 0.60
C GLN A 49 -18.77 -8.39 -0.85
N GLY A 50 -17.54 -8.46 -1.38
CA GLY A 50 -17.29 -8.95 -2.72
C GLY A 50 -17.38 -10.47 -2.84
N ALA A 51 -17.41 -10.99 -4.07
CA ALA A 51 -17.48 -12.42 -4.36
C ALA A 51 -16.24 -13.23 -3.92
N GLY A 52 -15.20 -12.59 -3.38
CA GLY A 52 -14.00 -13.23 -2.85
C GLY A 52 -13.05 -13.80 -3.93
N GLY A 53 -13.14 -13.33 -5.17
CA GLY A 53 -12.32 -13.79 -6.30
C GLY A 53 -11.04 -12.99 -6.51
N SER A 54 -10.21 -13.48 -7.44
CA SER A 54 -9.03 -12.74 -7.90
C SER A 54 -9.43 -11.51 -8.71
N VAL A 55 -8.83 -10.36 -8.41
CA VAL A 55 -9.04 -9.11 -9.16
C VAL A 55 -7.76 -8.73 -9.87
N ASN A 56 -7.86 -8.51 -11.17
CA ASN A 56 -6.73 -8.13 -12.02
C ASN A 56 -6.64 -6.62 -12.18
N TRP A 57 -5.43 -6.13 -12.44
CA TRP A 57 -5.17 -4.76 -12.85
C TRP A 57 -4.08 -4.74 -13.91
N ASP A 58 -4.12 -3.74 -14.78
CA ASP A 58 -3.08 -3.50 -15.77
C ASP A 58 -2.95 -2.00 -16.08
N ASN A 59 -1.76 -1.64 -16.50
CA ASN A 59 -1.41 -0.37 -17.10
C ASN A 59 -0.67 -0.63 -18.41
N SER A 60 -1.37 -0.47 -19.53
CA SER A 60 -0.78 -0.65 -20.87
C SER A 60 0.32 0.36 -21.20
N GLN A 61 0.37 1.52 -20.53
CA GLN A 61 1.38 2.55 -20.77
C GLN A 61 2.74 2.13 -20.20
N SER A 62 2.79 1.73 -18.93
CA SER A 62 4.01 1.22 -18.28
C SER A 62 4.29 -0.24 -18.66
N GLY A 63 3.26 -1.00 -19.04
CA GLY A 63 3.32 -2.46 -19.25
C GLY A 63 3.24 -3.26 -17.95
N ALA A 64 3.03 -2.60 -16.80
CA ALA A 64 2.83 -3.26 -15.53
C ALA A 64 1.42 -3.86 -15.43
N LYS A 65 1.32 -5.01 -14.78
CA LYS A 65 0.05 -5.70 -14.53
C LYS A 65 0.16 -6.59 -13.32
N GLY A 66 -0.97 -7.00 -12.78
CA GLY A 66 -1.00 -7.97 -11.72
C GLY A 66 -2.39 -8.44 -11.34
N SER A 67 -2.43 -9.22 -10.28
CA SER A 67 -3.67 -9.71 -9.69
C SER A 67 -3.54 -9.82 -8.19
N PHE A 68 -4.67 -9.72 -7.49
CA PHE A 68 -4.79 -9.96 -6.05
C PHE A 68 -5.81 -11.04 -5.79
N THR A 69 -5.41 -12.10 -5.09
CA THR A 69 -6.27 -13.19 -4.67
C THR A 69 -6.35 -13.21 -3.14
N PRO A 70 -7.53 -13.06 -2.53
CA PRO A 70 -7.67 -13.17 -1.08
C PRO A 70 -7.37 -14.61 -0.62
N VAL A 71 -6.58 -14.76 0.44
CA VAL A 71 -6.30 -16.05 1.09
C VAL A 71 -6.98 -16.07 2.46
N GLY A 72 -8.29 -16.39 2.43
CA GLY A 72 -9.09 -16.60 3.63
C GLY A 72 -10.03 -15.44 4.01
N PRO A 73 -10.71 -15.59 5.17
CA PRO A 73 -11.63 -14.58 5.68
C PRO A 73 -10.89 -13.35 6.20
N ALA A 74 -11.59 -12.23 6.31
CA ALA A 74 -11.08 -11.04 6.98
C ALA A 74 -11.03 -11.26 8.51
N TYR A 75 -10.06 -10.64 9.18
CA TYR A 75 -9.80 -10.79 10.61
C TYR A 75 -9.43 -9.45 11.26
N PRO A 76 -9.85 -9.19 12.52
CA PRO A 76 -9.54 -7.94 13.19
C PRO A 76 -8.12 -7.93 13.78
N ILE A 77 -7.40 -6.81 13.63
CA ILE A 77 -6.13 -6.51 14.33
C ILE A 77 -6.17 -5.04 14.76
N GLU A 78 -5.93 -4.74 16.04
CA GLU A 78 -5.76 -3.37 16.55
C GLU A 78 -6.84 -2.36 16.10
N GLY A 79 -8.10 -2.80 16.05
CA GLY A 79 -9.23 -1.97 15.60
C GLY A 79 -9.37 -1.81 14.08
N LYS A 80 -8.51 -2.49 13.31
CA LYS A 80 -8.56 -2.59 11.83
C LYS A 80 -9.11 -3.94 11.42
N ILE A 81 -9.70 -3.98 10.22
CA ILE A 81 -10.03 -5.24 9.56
C ILE A 81 -8.94 -5.52 8.54
N CYS A 82 -8.26 -6.64 8.70
CA CYS A 82 -7.18 -7.10 7.84
C CYS A 82 -7.62 -8.29 7.01
N ARG A 83 -7.02 -8.45 5.84
CA ARG A 83 -7.23 -9.64 5.01
C ARG A 83 -5.93 -9.99 4.30
N ALA A 84 -5.58 -11.27 4.36
CA ALA A 84 -4.40 -11.79 3.70
C ALA A 84 -4.66 -11.97 2.21
N PHE A 85 -3.62 -11.79 1.40
CA PHE A 85 -3.69 -11.94 -0.04
C PHE A 85 -2.40 -12.54 -0.61
N VAL A 86 -2.55 -13.12 -1.79
CA VAL A 86 -1.44 -13.44 -2.68
C VAL A 86 -1.58 -12.58 -3.92
N ALA A 87 -0.48 -11.99 -4.36
CA ALA A 87 -0.45 -11.18 -5.56
C ALA A 87 0.53 -11.75 -6.57
N ASP A 88 0.17 -11.70 -7.84
CA ASP A 88 1.11 -11.87 -8.95
C ASP A 88 1.30 -10.50 -9.59
N VAL A 89 2.54 -10.02 -9.70
CA VAL A 89 2.86 -8.74 -10.31
C VAL A 89 3.90 -8.95 -11.39
N SER A 90 3.68 -8.36 -12.55
CA SER A 90 4.57 -8.40 -13.70
C SER A 90 4.78 -6.99 -14.20
N THR A 91 6.04 -6.56 -14.22
CA THR A 91 6.51 -5.36 -14.90
C THR A 91 7.22 -5.77 -16.19
N ARG A 92 7.84 -4.81 -16.90
CA ARG A 92 8.69 -5.13 -18.05
C ARG A 92 9.98 -5.85 -17.65
N GLU A 93 10.44 -5.65 -16.43
CA GLU A 93 11.74 -6.12 -15.95
C GLU A 93 11.61 -7.37 -15.07
N THR A 94 10.52 -7.46 -14.30
CA THR A 94 10.34 -8.46 -13.26
C THR A 94 8.97 -9.11 -13.32
N GLN A 95 8.92 -10.38 -12.93
CA GLN A 95 7.68 -11.07 -12.60
C GLN A 95 7.85 -11.71 -11.23
N GLU A 96 7.01 -11.30 -10.28
CA GLU A 96 7.12 -11.69 -8.89
C GLU A 96 5.75 -12.11 -8.36
N ARG A 97 5.78 -13.14 -7.52
CA ARG A 97 4.64 -13.50 -6.69
C ARG A 97 4.90 -13.02 -5.27
N LEU A 98 3.90 -12.43 -4.65
CA LEU A 98 3.97 -11.80 -3.35
C LEU A 98 2.87 -12.37 -2.46
N GLN A 99 3.12 -12.39 -1.16
CA GLN A 99 2.09 -12.59 -0.14
C GLN A 99 2.11 -11.41 0.80
N GLY A 100 0.94 -11.08 1.32
CA GLY A 100 0.81 -9.96 2.22
C GLY A 100 -0.52 -9.94 2.95
N ALA A 101 -0.70 -8.87 3.68
CA ALA A 101 -1.97 -8.48 4.26
C ALA A 101 -2.19 -7.00 4.00
N ALA A 102 -3.42 -6.64 3.70
CA ALA A 102 -3.85 -5.25 3.74
C ALA A 102 -4.85 -5.10 4.89
N CYS A 103 -4.89 -3.91 5.47
CA CYS A 103 -5.81 -3.58 6.54
C CYS A 103 -6.55 -2.28 6.21
N ARG A 104 -7.79 -2.19 6.67
CA ARG A 104 -8.60 -0.97 6.62
C ARG A 104 -9.17 -0.62 7.99
N GLU A 105 -9.27 0.66 8.26
CA GLU A 105 -9.96 1.20 9.43
C GLU A 105 -11.42 1.49 9.06
N LYS A 106 -12.38 0.82 9.70
CA LYS A 106 -13.82 1.01 9.44
C LYS A 106 -14.16 0.92 7.93
N THR A 107 -14.52 2.05 7.31
CA THR A 107 -14.88 2.21 5.90
C THR A 107 -13.79 2.91 5.07
N ALA A 108 -12.59 3.10 5.63
CA ALA A 108 -11.46 3.67 4.91
C ALA A 108 -10.95 2.75 3.79
N GLU A 109 -10.07 3.30 2.95
CA GLU A 109 -9.39 2.56 1.90
C GLU A 109 -8.47 1.48 2.49
N TRP A 110 -8.34 0.37 1.76
CA TRP A 110 -7.41 -0.68 2.11
C TRP A 110 -5.97 -0.22 1.90
N SER A 111 -5.13 -0.41 2.92
CA SER A 111 -3.71 -0.08 2.86
C SER A 111 -2.87 -1.33 3.10
N LEU A 112 -1.80 -1.49 2.32
CA LEU A 112 -0.83 -2.57 2.51
C LEU A 112 -0.24 -2.47 3.92
N SER A 113 -0.28 -3.58 4.64
CA SER A 113 0.27 -3.68 6.00
C SER A 113 1.54 -4.51 6.01
N GLU A 114 1.56 -5.58 5.23
CA GLU A 114 2.76 -6.38 4.96
C GLU A 114 2.76 -6.86 3.51
N VAL A 115 3.94 -6.87 2.89
CA VAL A 115 4.18 -7.48 1.58
C VAL A 115 5.55 -8.17 1.62
N LYS A 116 5.60 -9.44 1.21
CA LYS A 116 6.82 -10.25 1.16
C LYS A 116 6.84 -11.08 -0.12
N PRO A 117 8.01 -11.34 -0.72
CA PRO A 117 8.13 -12.32 -1.80
C PRO A 117 7.54 -13.67 -1.41
N TRP A 118 6.84 -14.31 -2.34
CA TRP A 118 6.31 -15.65 -2.15
C TRP A 118 7.43 -16.67 -2.25
N HIS A 119 7.84 -17.24 -1.12
CA HIS A 119 8.74 -18.40 -1.12
C HIS A 119 7.90 -19.66 -1.32
N LYS A 120 8.10 -20.36 -2.44
CA LYS A 120 7.70 -21.77 -2.55
C LYS A 120 8.67 -22.57 -1.70
N GLY A 121 8.19 -23.12 -0.59
CA GLY A 121 8.87 -24.21 0.13
C GLY A 121 8.89 -25.48 -0.70
#